data_AF-A0A197JQA3-F1
#
_entry.id   AF-A0A197JQA3-F1
#
_cell.length_a   1.000
_cell.length_b   1.000
_cell.length_c   1.000
_cell.angle_alpha   90.00
_cell.angle_beta   90.00
_cell.angle_gamma   90.00
#
_symmetry.space_group_name_H-M   'P 1'
#
loop_
_entity.id
_entity.type
_entity.pdbx_description
1 polymer ?
#
loop_
_entity_poly.entity_id
_entity_poly.type
_entity_poly.pdbx_seq_one_letter_code
_entity_poly.pdbx_strand_id
1 'polypeptide(L)'
;MPEDDQDVGPAPLHLTDHRLNERSYGGALLAGEGSAMAAYVQDGKRIPRRGEIGLESDQIERYEHAGFVMSGSRHQRMNAVRVRKENQVISAEEKRALLIFNQEEKIKKDNKIINEMREMVASKLRSTGHSV
;
A
#
# COMPACT_ATOMS: atom_id res chain seq x y z
N MET A 1 -4.40 -28.91 30.94
CA MET A 1 -3.67 -28.34 29.80
C MET A 1 -3.39 -26.89 30.16
N PRO A 2 -2.16 -26.50 30.53
CA PRO A 2 -1.85 -25.09 30.65
C PRO A 2 -1.60 -24.55 29.23
N GLU A 3 -2.38 -23.55 28.85
CA GLU A 3 -2.07 -22.67 27.72
C GLU A 3 -1.04 -21.66 28.20
N ASP A 4 0.23 -21.87 27.89
CA ASP A 4 1.27 -20.89 28.12
C ASP A 4 2.33 -21.00 27.02
N ASP A 5 1.98 -20.47 25.85
CA ASP A 5 2.94 -19.89 24.91
C ASP A 5 2.33 -18.57 24.40
N GLN A 6 1.89 -17.73 25.34
CA GLN A 6 1.73 -16.31 25.03
C GLN A 6 3.12 -15.82 24.65
N ASP A 7 3.27 -15.40 23.40
CA ASP A 7 4.47 -14.81 22.84
C ASP A 7 4.80 -13.51 23.60
N VAL A 8 5.47 -13.63 24.76
CA VAL A 8 5.79 -12.51 25.65
C VAL A 8 7.10 -11.88 25.18
N GLY A 9 6.99 -10.96 24.24
CA GLY A 9 8.12 -10.17 23.77
C GLY A 9 7.79 -9.41 22.50
N PRO A 10 8.54 -8.34 22.16
CA PRO A 10 8.39 -7.71 20.86
C PRO A 10 8.78 -8.72 19.78
N ALA A 11 7.79 -9.27 19.08
CA ALA A 11 7.99 -10.16 17.95
C ALA A 11 8.87 -9.46 16.88
N PRO A 12 9.81 -10.18 16.24
CA PRO A 12 10.61 -9.62 15.16
C PRO A 12 9.70 -9.05 14.08
N LEU A 13 10.12 -7.93 13.50
CA LEU A 13 9.40 -7.24 12.43
C LEU A 13 9.03 -8.26 11.34
N HIS A 14 7.73 -8.59 11.26
CA HIS A 14 7.20 -9.26 10.08
C HIS A 14 7.33 -8.25 8.93
N LEU A 15 8.48 -8.31 8.24
CA LEU A 15 8.66 -7.83 6.88
C LEU A 15 7.74 -8.69 6.01
N THR A 16 6.44 -8.48 6.17
CA THR A 16 5.49 -9.03 5.22
C THR A 16 5.86 -8.37 3.91
N ASP A 17 6.31 -9.18 2.97
CA ASP A 17 6.52 -8.76 1.60
C ASP A 17 5.13 -8.34 1.10
N HIS A 18 4.78 -7.07 1.31
CA HIS A 18 3.44 -6.54 1.08
C HIS A 18 3.12 -6.47 -0.41
N ARG A 19 3.91 -7.11 -1.28
CA ARG A 19 3.59 -7.28 -2.70
C ARG A 19 2.22 -7.91 -2.78
N LEU A 20 1.26 -7.11 -3.24
CA LEU A 20 -0.08 -7.59 -3.48
C LEU A 20 -0.02 -8.74 -4.48
N ASN A 21 -0.54 -9.89 -4.07
CA ASN A 21 -0.76 -10.98 -5.00
C ASN A 21 -1.86 -10.56 -5.99
N GLU A 22 -1.85 -11.16 -7.18
CA GLU A 22 -2.86 -10.99 -8.23
C GLU A 22 -4.31 -10.96 -7.70
N ARG A 23 -4.58 -11.76 -6.66
CA ARG A 23 -5.88 -11.93 -6.00
C ARG A 23 -6.31 -10.74 -5.15
N SER A 24 -5.38 -9.88 -4.73
CA SER A 24 -5.66 -8.74 -3.84
C SER A 24 -6.42 -7.61 -4.54
N TYR A 25 -6.38 -7.57 -5.87
CA TYR A 25 -7.12 -6.60 -6.67
C TYR A 25 -8.53 -7.08 -7.05
N GLY A 26 -8.97 -8.25 -6.56
CA GLY A 26 -10.32 -8.80 -6.74
C GLY A 26 -10.56 -9.53 -8.08
N GLY A 27 -11.63 -10.33 -8.15
CA GLY A 27 -11.87 -11.28 -9.25
C GLY A 27 -12.44 -10.72 -10.55
N ALA A 28 -12.56 -9.40 -10.68
CA ALA A 28 -13.10 -8.75 -11.89
C ALA A 28 -12.02 -8.35 -12.91
N LEU A 29 -10.75 -8.52 -12.55
CA LEU A 29 -9.59 -8.26 -13.39
C LEU A 29 -9.08 -9.57 -13.99
N LEU A 30 -8.55 -9.48 -15.21
CA LEU A 30 -7.84 -10.60 -15.83
C LEU A 30 -6.53 -10.87 -15.08
N ALA A 31 -6.00 -12.09 -15.21
CA ALA A 31 -4.67 -12.42 -14.71
C ALA A 31 -3.62 -11.48 -15.33
N GLY A 32 -2.73 -10.93 -14.52
CA GLY A 32 -1.74 -9.91 -14.83
C GLY A 32 -2.28 -8.47 -14.89
N GLU A 33 -3.59 -8.25 -15.06
CA GLU A 33 -4.16 -6.92 -15.32
C GLU A 33 -4.03 -5.99 -14.10
N GLY A 34 -4.41 -6.48 -12.91
CA GLY A 34 -4.33 -5.68 -11.68
C GLY A 34 -2.90 -5.31 -11.31
N SER A 35 -1.98 -6.26 -11.42
CA SER A 35 -0.56 -6.06 -11.17
C SER A 35 0.05 -5.03 -12.12
N ALA A 36 -0.29 -5.09 -13.41
CA ALA A 36 0.18 -4.11 -14.40
C ALA A 36 -0.40 -2.70 -14.12
N MET A 37 -1.70 -2.59 -13.82
CA MET A 37 -2.34 -1.31 -13.50
C MET A 37 -1.75 -0.69 -12.23
N ALA A 38 -1.46 -1.50 -11.21
CA ALA A 38 -0.87 -1.02 -9.95
C ALA A 38 0.51 -0.40 -10.14
N ALA A 39 1.33 -0.91 -11.06
CA ALA A 39 2.62 -0.33 -11.37
C ALA A 39 2.49 1.12 -11.89
N TYR A 40 1.51 1.40 -12.75
CA TYR A 40 1.24 2.77 -13.20
C TYR A 40 0.74 3.67 -12.08
N VAL A 41 -0.11 3.15 -11.18
CA VAL A 41 -0.61 3.90 -10.02
C VAL A 41 0.52 4.25 -9.04
N GLN A 42 1.43 3.30 -8.77
CA GLN A 42 2.60 3.53 -7.92
C GLN A 42 3.56 4.57 -8.52
N ASP A 43 3.70 4.57 -9.84
CA ASP A 43 4.47 5.58 -10.59
C ASP A 43 3.75 6.94 -10.70
N GLY A 44 2.50 7.05 -10.21
CA GLY A 44 1.68 8.26 -10.35
C GLY A 44 1.27 8.56 -11.79
N LYS A 45 1.35 7.57 -12.68
CA LYS A 45 1.04 7.70 -14.11
C LYS A 45 -0.39 7.29 -14.41
N ARG A 46 -0.93 7.87 -15.48
CA ARG A 46 -2.23 7.49 -16.04
C ARG A 46 -2.15 6.05 -16.56
N ILE A 47 -3.15 5.23 -16.22
CA ILE A 47 -3.26 3.86 -16.74
C ILE A 47 -3.58 3.90 -18.25
N PRO A 48 -2.77 3.28 -19.13
CA PRO A 48 -3.02 3.30 -20.58
C PRO A 48 -4.29 2.55 -20.98
N ARG A 49 -5.05 3.08 -21.95
CA ARG A 49 -6.26 2.46 -22.50
C ARG A 49 -5.95 1.61 -23.73
N ARG A 50 -6.88 0.72 -24.12
CA ARG A 50 -6.76 -0.10 -25.34
C ARG A 50 -6.70 0.80 -26.58
N GLY A 51 -5.60 0.73 -27.33
CA GLY A 51 -5.33 1.59 -28.49
C GLY A 51 -4.36 2.75 -28.19
N GLU A 52 -3.97 2.91 -26.93
CA GLU A 52 -2.93 3.85 -26.50
C GLU A 52 -1.59 3.13 -26.21
N ILE A 53 -1.56 1.79 -26.38
CA ILE A 53 -0.35 0.98 -26.19
C ILE A 53 0.70 1.42 -27.22
N GLY A 54 1.84 1.90 -26.74
CA GLY A 54 2.93 2.44 -27.56
C GLY A 54 2.99 3.97 -27.59
N LEU A 55 2.07 4.66 -26.91
CA LEU A 55 2.20 6.08 -26.58
C LEU A 55 2.60 6.24 -25.13
N GLU A 56 3.47 7.21 -24.86
CA GLU A 56 3.81 7.60 -23.49
C GLU A 56 2.64 8.32 -22.82
N SER A 57 2.56 8.23 -21.49
CA SER A 57 1.48 8.86 -20.70
C SER A 57 1.36 10.37 -20.99
N ASP A 58 2.51 11.05 -21.06
CA ASP A 58 2.58 12.49 -21.34
C ASP A 58 2.09 12.85 -22.76
N GLN A 59 2.30 11.95 -23.72
CA GLN A 59 1.84 12.17 -25.09
C GLN A 59 0.31 12.10 -25.15
N ILE A 60 -0.28 11.14 -24.44
CA ILE A 60 -1.73 10.97 -24.38
C ILE A 60 -2.38 12.20 -23.73
N GLU A 61 -1.82 12.68 -22.62
CA GLU A 61 -2.32 13.87 -21.92
C GLU A 61 -2.28 15.11 -22.82
N ARG A 62 -1.19 15.30 -23.58
CA ARG A 62 -1.08 16.40 -24.57
C ARG A 62 -2.16 16.31 -25.65
N TYR A 63 -2.45 15.12 -26.17
CA TYR A 63 -3.49 14.94 -27.17
C TYR A 63 -4.89 15.19 -26.59
N GLU A 64 -5.18 14.68 -25.39
CA GLU A 64 -6.45 14.94 -24.70
C GLU A 64 -6.63 16.45 -24.43
N HIS A 65 -5.58 17.16 -23.98
CA HIS A 65 -5.60 18.60 -23.76
C HIS A 65 -5.79 19.41 -25.05
N ALA A 66 -5.22 18.96 -26.16
CA ALA A 66 -5.43 19.56 -27.48
C ALA A 66 -6.84 19.30 -28.05
N GLY A 67 -7.68 18.53 -27.37
CA GLY A 67 -9.06 18.24 -27.77
C GLY A 67 -9.21 17.00 -28.66
N PHE A 68 -8.16 16.20 -28.82
CA PHE A 68 -8.28 14.92 -29.52
C PHE A 68 -9.03 13.91 -28.64
N VAL A 69 -9.96 13.17 -29.25
CA VAL A 69 -10.69 12.09 -28.58
C VAL A 69 -9.95 10.78 -28.81
N MET A 70 -9.39 10.19 -27.75
CA MET A 70 -8.70 8.90 -27.84
C MET A 70 -9.66 7.78 -28.24
N SER A 71 -9.14 6.80 -29.00
CA SER A 71 -9.90 5.64 -29.45
C SER A 71 -10.55 4.90 -28.27
N GLY A 72 -11.83 4.53 -28.41
CA GLY A 72 -12.60 3.87 -27.35
C GLY A 72 -13.28 4.81 -26.34
N SER A 73 -12.91 6.09 -26.29
CA SER A 73 -13.47 7.04 -25.32
C SER A 73 -14.94 7.44 -25.60
N ARG A 74 -15.49 7.09 -26.77
CA ARG A 74 -16.88 7.40 -27.15
C ARG A 74 -17.91 6.41 -26.59
N HIS A 75 -17.49 5.24 -26.08
CA HIS A 75 -18.41 4.20 -25.61
C HIS A 75 -18.68 4.30 -24.10
N GLN A 76 -19.84 4.84 -23.71
CA GLN A 76 -20.19 5.06 -22.31
C GLN A 76 -20.12 3.80 -21.44
N ARG A 77 -20.68 2.68 -21.91
CA ARG A 77 -20.70 1.41 -21.15
C ARG A 77 -19.29 0.85 -20.92
N MET A 78 -18.44 0.93 -21.93
CA MET A 78 -17.05 0.48 -21.83
C MET A 78 -16.24 1.38 -20.90
N ASN A 79 -16.43 2.70 -21.01
CA ASN A 79 -15.77 3.66 -20.11
C ASN A 79 -16.16 3.41 -18.65
N ALA A 80 -17.43 3.12 -18.36
CA ALA A 80 -17.87 2.81 -17.01
C ALA A 80 -17.20 1.54 -16.46
N VAL A 81 -17.10 0.47 -17.27
CA VAL A 81 -16.40 -0.76 -16.88
C VAL A 81 -14.91 -0.50 -16.64
N ARG A 82 -14.28 0.31 -17.49
CA ARG A 82 -12.88 0.72 -17.35
C ARG A 82 -12.65 1.47 -16.04
N VAL A 83 -13.41 2.54 -15.79
CA VAL A 83 -13.30 3.35 -14.56
C VAL A 83 -13.51 2.49 -13.32
N ARG A 84 -14.48 1.55 -13.36
CA ARG A 84 -14.69 0.61 -12.26
C ARG A 84 -13.44 -0.24 -12.00
N LYS A 85 -12.80 -0.79 -13.05
CA LYS A 85 -11.56 -1.57 -12.91
C LYS A 85 -10.40 -0.73 -12.38
N GLU A 86 -10.24 0.49 -12.88
CA GLU A 86 -9.22 1.43 -12.39
C GLU A 86 -9.42 1.76 -10.91
N ASN A 87 -10.64 2.10 -10.52
CA ASN A 87 -10.98 2.40 -9.13
C ASN A 87 -10.78 1.20 -8.21
N GLN A 88 -10.97 -0.03 -8.70
CA GLN A 88 -10.73 -1.25 -7.93
C GLN A 88 -9.25 -1.42 -7.58
N VAL A 89 -8.36 -1.12 -8.52
CA VAL A 89 -6.90 -1.16 -8.29
C VAL A 89 -6.47 -0.02 -7.37
N ILE A 90 -6.94 1.21 -7.65
CA ILE A 90 -6.64 2.39 -6.84
C ILE A 90 -7.09 2.19 -5.38
N SER A 91 -8.33 1.74 -5.16
CA SER A 91 -8.85 1.49 -3.81
C SER A 91 -8.05 0.43 -3.05
N ALA A 92 -7.56 -0.59 -3.75
CA ALA A 92 -6.73 -1.63 -3.15
C ALA A 92 -5.35 -1.08 -2.75
N GLU A 93 -4.72 -0.29 -3.62
CA GLU A 93 -3.43 0.36 -3.34
C GLU A 93 -3.54 1.43 -2.25
N GLU A 94 -4.58 2.26 -2.24
CA GLU A 94 -4.85 3.24 -1.19
C GLU A 94 -5.05 2.57 0.17
N LYS A 95 -5.84 1.49 0.22
CA LYS A 95 -6.04 0.72 1.45
C LYS A 95 -4.73 0.12 1.95
N ARG A 96 -3.88 -0.36 1.05
CA ARG A 96 -2.55 -0.86 1.40
C ARG A 96 -1.65 0.25 1.94
N ALA A 97 -1.59 1.40 1.26
CA ALA A 97 -0.81 2.54 1.71
C ALA A 97 -1.23 2.98 3.12
N LEU A 98 -2.53 3.01 3.40
CA LEU A 98 -3.07 3.32 4.72
C LEU A 98 -2.66 2.28 5.79
N LEU A 99 -2.68 0.99 5.45
CA LEU A 99 -2.28 -0.09 6.36
C LEU A 99 -0.79 0.00 6.71
N ILE A 100 0.07 0.22 5.71
CA ILE A 100 1.52 0.40 5.90
C ILE A 100 1.75 1.61 6.81
N PHE A 101 1.09 2.74 6.53
CA PHE A 101 1.21 3.95 7.34
C PHE A 101 0.81 3.70 8.81
N ASN A 102 -0.33 3.03 9.05
CA ASN A 102 -0.77 2.71 10.40
C ASN A 102 0.20 1.76 11.13
N GLN A 103 0.79 0.80 10.41
CA GLN A 103 1.78 -0.11 10.96
C GLN A 103 3.08 0.61 11.32
N GLU A 104 3.58 1.49 10.45
CA GLU A 104 4.75 2.33 10.73
C GLU A 104 4.53 3.23 11.95
N GLU A 105 3.37 3.87 12.04
CA GLU A 105 3.00 4.70 13.19
C GLU A 105 2.92 3.89 14.49
N LYS A 106 2.37 2.68 14.44
CA LYS A 106 2.36 1.76 15.58
C LYS A 106 3.78 1.41 16.02
N ILE A 107 4.65 1.02 15.08
CA ILE A 107 6.05 0.67 15.35
C ILE A 107 6.80 1.84 16.00
N LYS A 108 6.61 3.07 15.50
CA LYS A 108 7.22 4.27 16.11
C LYS A 108 6.76 4.47 17.55
N LYS A 109 5.46 4.29 17.83
CA LYS A 109 4.91 4.40 19.19
C LYS A 109 5.46 3.32 20.10
N ASP A 110 5.47 2.07 19.64
CA ASP A 110 5.98 0.93 20.41
C ASP A 110 7.47 1.11 20.73
N ASN A 111 8.30 1.54 19.77
CA ASN A 111 9.71 1.85 19.99
C ASN A 111 9.93 2.97 21.01
N LYS A 112 9.09 4.02 20.98
CA LYS A 112 9.15 5.10 21.96
C LYS A 112 8.85 4.59 23.37
N ILE A 113 7.80 3.78 23.53
CA ILE A 113 7.42 3.18 24.82
C ILE A 113 8.54 2.26 25.33
N ILE A 114 9.16 1.45 24.46
CA ILE A 114 10.27 0.57 24.82
C ILE A 114 11.46 1.37 25.34
N ASN A 115 11.81 2.48 24.68
CA ASN A 115 12.91 3.35 25.12
C ASN A 115 12.62 3.99 26.48
N GLU A 116 11.40 4.51 26.69
CA GLU A 116 10.96 5.07 27.97
C GLU A 116 11.00 4.02 29.11
N MET A 117 10.55 2.79 28.85
CA MET A 117 10.64 1.70 29.83
C MET A 117 12.08 1.32 30.16
N ARG A 118 12.96 1.23 29.15
CA ARG A 118 14.39 0.95 29.36
C ARG A 118 15.06 2.01 30.22
N GLU A 119 14.75 3.28 29.98
CA GLU A 119 15.26 4.40 30.80
C GLU A 119 14.76 4.33 32.24
N MET A 120 13.48 4.01 32.45
CA MET A 120 12.88 3.88 33.79
C MET A 120 13.48 2.71 34.57
N VAL A 121 13.70 1.55 33.93
CA VAL A 121 14.36 0.41 34.57
C VAL A 121 15.80 0.74 34.91
N ALA A 122 16.53 1.38 33.98
CA ALA A 122 17.92 1.78 34.20
C ALA A 122 18.04 2.82 35.33
N SER A 123 17.12 3.79 35.42
CA SER A 123 17.09 4.78 36.50
C SER A 123 16.79 4.13 37.85
N LYS A 124 15.83 3.20 37.90
CA LYS A 124 15.51 2.44 39.12
C LYS A 124 16.68 1.59 39.59
N LEU A 125 17.35 0.87 38.67
CA LEU A 125 18.53 0.05 38.98
C LEU A 125 19.69 0.90 39.53
N ARG A 126 19.92 2.09 38.97
CA ARG A 126 20.93 3.05 39.49
C ARG A 126 20.57 3.56 40.88
N SER A 127 19.30 3.83 41.15
CA SER A 127 18.85 4.33 42.46
C SER A 127 18.96 3.28 43.56
N THR A 128 18.65 2.01 43.28
CA THR A 128 18.75 0.92 44.25
C THR A 128 20.19 0.49 44.54
N GLY A 129 21.13 0.77 43.63
CA GLY A 129 22.57 0.53 43.85
C GLY A 129 23.27 1.58 44.73
N HIS A 130 22.60 2.68 45.12
CA HIS A 130 23.17 3.76 45.94
C HIS A 130 22.69 3.73 47.40
N SER A 131 22.03 2.64 47.82
CA SER A 131 21.50 2.46 49.18
C SER A 131 22.35 1.52 50.04
N VAL A 132 23.66 1.48 49.85
CA VAL A 132 24.64 0.77 50.71
C VAL A 132 25.64 1.76 51.27
#